data_AF-A0A932NI23-F1
#
_entry.id   AF-A0A932NI23-F1
#
_cell.length_a   1.000
_cell.length_b   1.000
_cell.length_c   1.000
_cell.angle_alpha   90.00
_cell.angle_beta   90.00
_cell.angle_gamma   90.00
#
_symmetry.space_group_name_H-M   'P 1'
#
loop_
_entity.id
_entity.type
_entity.pdbx_description
1 polymer ?
#
loop_
_entity_poly.entity_id
_entity_poly.type
_entity_poly.pdbx_seq_one_letter_code
_entity_poly.pdbx_strand_id
1 'polypeptide(L)'
;MKSASISLAALTLIAVTTVRAAVTMPMAHNAGADSNLLDQAEVRLHTGETSKALRLLDAAVANEPGNPAAYELRAKALLELGRHRLASADVDRAIELAPEGKPSWKVLRMRAIVDSSLNGYRTFLNDAHAAILRNPNDVGARYRKAWAHAGLGQNQESLDSLRDAVALQPALQRVHARAAALGLDADLIGVFSSEARVNAAPPPPTIAAPKAAPTARRELPLWGYALISVVCALFAAGLGVWASGGGLSGMDRLCYGGTDRRSMPLTVP
;
A
#
# COMPACT_ATOMS: atom_id res chain seq x y z
N MET A 1 -54.78 27.25 -56.19
CA MET A 1 -54.56 27.02 -54.75
C MET A 1 -54.08 25.59 -54.55
N LYS A 2 -52.77 25.35 -54.38
CA LYS A 2 -52.20 24.03 -54.06
C LYS A 2 -51.76 24.06 -52.60
N SER A 3 -52.55 23.46 -51.71
CA SER A 3 -52.21 23.31 -50.30
C SER A 3 -51.19 22.19 -50.13
N ALA A 4 -50.03 22.53 -49.57
CA ALA A 4 -48.95 21.63 -49.24
C ALA A 4 -49.37 20.67 -48.11
N SER A 5 -49.62 19.41 -48.46
CA SER A 5 -49.79 18.31 -47.50
C SER A 5 -48.41 17.85 -47.01
N ILE A 6 -47.92 18.49 -45.95
CA ILE A 6 -46.70 18.06 -45.23
C ILE A 6 -47.06 16.77 -44.48
N SER A 7 -46.45 15.65 -44.89
CA SER A 7 -46.72 14.32 -44.34
C SER A 7 -46.36 14.25 -42.86
N LEU A 8 -47.23 13.62 -42.05
CA LEU A 8 -47.09 13.43 -40.60
C LEU A 8 -45.73 12.79 -40.21
N ALA A 9 -45.15 11.99 -41.11
CA ALA A 9 -43.85 11.36 -40.95
C ALA A 9 -42.67 12.36 -40.96
N ALA A 10 -42.80 13.49 -41.65
CA ALA A 10 -41.76 14.52 -41.68
C ALA A 10 -41.71 15.29 -40.35
N LEU A 11 -42.87 15.52 -39.73
CA LEU A 11 -42.96 16.17 -38.42
C LEU A 11 -42.38 15.31 -37.29
N THR A 12 -42.62 13.99 -37.30
CA THR A 12 -42.06 13.11 -36.27
C THR A 12 -40.55 12.97 -36.39
N LEU A 13 -40.00 12.92 -37.61
CA LEU A 13 -38.55 12.86 -37.80
C LEU A 13 -37.85 14.13 -37.30
N ILE A 14 -38.42 15.31 -37.58
CA ILE A 14 -37.90 16.61 -37.11
C ILE A 14 -38.00 16.73 -35.57
N ALA A 15 -39.08 16.22 -34.98
CA ALA A 15 -39.23 16.21 -33.52
C ALA A 15 -38.21 15.27 -32.84
N VAL A 16 -37.97 14.09 -33.40
CA VAL A 16 -36.99 13.12 -32.86
C VAL A 16 -35.55 13.64 -32.99
N THR A 17 -35.21 14.32 -34.09
CA THR A 17 -33.87 14.90 -34.26
C THR A 17 -33.64 16.12 -33.36
N THR A 18 -34.65 16.96 -33.13
CA THR A 18 -34.53 18.12 -32.22
C THR A 18 -34.46 17.69 -30.75
N VAL A 19 -35.21 16.66 -30.34
CA VAL A 19 -35.11 16.09 -28.98
C VAL A 19 -33.74 15.44 -28.75
N ARG A 20 -33.19 14.72 -29.75
CA ARG A 20 -31.84 14.13 -29.65
C ARG A 20 -30.74 15.19 -29.57
N ALA A 21 -30.91 16.33 -30.26
CA ALA A 21 -29.99 17.46 -30.17
C ALA A 21 -30.09 18.22 -28.83
N ALA A 22 -31.28 18.27 -28.22
CA ALA A 22 -31.50 18.94 -26.93
C ALA A 22 -30.86 18.20 -25.74
N VAL A 23 -30.70 16.87 -25.83
CA VAL A 23 -30.04 16.06 -24.78
C VAL A 23 -28.50 16.14 -24.86
N THR A 24 -27.94 16.69 -25.95
CA THR A 24 -26.49 16.86 -26.15
C THR A 24 -26.04 18.31 -26.04
N MET A 25 -26.71 19.14 -25.23
CA MET A 25 -26.10 20.38 -24.76
C MET A 25 -24.97 19.99 -23.79
N PRO A 26 -23.69 20.27 -24.09
CA PRO A 26 -22.67 20.18 -23.06
C PRO A 26 -23.07 21.20 -22.00
N MET A 27 -23.33 20.74 -20.77
CA MET A 27 -23.42 21.63 -19.61
C MET A 27 -22.20 22.53 -19.69
N ALA A 28 -22.41 23.85 -19.83
CA ALA A 28 -21.33 24.82 -19.92
C ALA A 28 -20.44 24.65 -18.68
N HIS A 29 -19.34 23.92 -18.88
CA HIS A 29 -18.42 23.56 -17.81
C HIS A 29 -17.73 24.84 -17.36
N ASN A 30 -17.85 25.13 -16.07
CA ASN A 30 -17.05 26.17 -15.46
C ASN A 30 -15.67 25.56 -15.15
N ALA A 31 -14.85 25.35 -16.18
CA ALA A 31 -13.52 24.73 -16.07
C ALA A 31 -12.63 25.42 -15.00
N GLY A 32 -12.92 26.69 -14.65
CA GLY A 32 -12.25 27.40 -13.56
C GLY A 32 -12.75 27.06 -12.15
N ALA A 33 -13.98 26.58 -11.99
CA ALA A 33 -14.49 26.10 -10.70
C ALA A 33 -13.86 24.76 -10.32
N ASP A 34 -13.66 23.88 -11.30
CA ASP A 34 -13.06 22.56 -11.07
C ASP A 34 -11.55 22.64 -10.88
N SER A 35 -10.85 23.51 -11.61
CA SER A 35 -9.43 23.81 -11.32
C SER A 35 -9.25 24.29 -9.88
N ASN A 36 -10.16 25.14 -9.39
CA ASN A 36 -10.13 25.64 -8.02
C ASN A 36 -10.36 24.52 -6.98
N LEU A 37 -11.25 23.55 -7.25
CA LEU A 37 -11.44 22.40 -6.36
C LEU A 37 -10.19 21.51 -6.30
N LEU A 38 -9.54 21.26 -7.44
CA LEU A 38 -8.33 20.46 -7.51
C LEU A 38 -7.15 21.14 -6.81
N ASP A 39 -6.97 22.44 -7.03
CA ASP A 39 -5.91 23.24 -6.37
C ASP A 39 -6.10 23.24 -4.85
N GLN A 40 -7.33 23.46 -4.37
CA GLN A 40 -7.64 23.40 -2.95
C GLN A 40 -7.41 21.99 -2.38
N ALA A 41 -7.82 20.94 -3.09
CA ALA A 41 -7.60 19.57 -2.66
C ALA A 41 -6.11 19.23 -2.56
N GLU A 42 -5.30 19.65 -3.53
CA GLU A 42 -3.86 19.44 -3.54
C GLU A 42 -3.19 20.15 -2.35
N VAL A 43 -3.54 21.40 -2.07
CA VAL A 43 -3.07 22.11 -0.87
C VAL A 43 -3.43 21.35 0.41
N ARG A 44 -4.65 20.83 0.51
CA ARG A 44 -5.08 20.05 1.69
C ARG A 44 -4.35 18.72 1.82
N LEU A 45 -3.98 18.08 0.71
CA LEU A 45 -3.11 16.89 0.74
C LEU A 45 -1.72 17.26 1.28
N HIS A 46 -1.16 18.39 0.85
CA HIS A 46 0.13 18.86 1.34
C HIS A 46 0.12 19.24 2.83
N THR A 47 -1.02 19.72 3.36
CA THR A 47 -1.16 20.02 4.79
C THR A 47 -1.56 18.81 5.65
N GLY A 48 -1.69 17.62 5.04
CA GLY A 48 -2.07 16.38 5.73
C GLY A 48 -3.56 16.29 6.07
N GLU A 49 -4.39 17.20 5.56
CA GLU A 49 -5.84 17.18 5.73
C GLU A 49 -6.53 16.26 4.70
N THR A 50 -6.00 15.04 4.52
CA THR A 50 -6.37 14.10 3.46
C THR A 50 -7.87 13.79 3.41
N SER A 51 -8.53 13.69 4.56
CA SER A 51 -9.99 13.46 4.60
C SER A 51 -10.82 14.65 4.08
N LYS A 52 -10.33 15.89 4.22
CA LYS A 52 -11.00 17.06 3.65
C LYS A 52 -10.71 17.18 2.16
N ALA A 53 -9.47 16.89 1.76
CA ALA A 53 -9.09 16.81 0.35
C ALA A 53 -9.98 15.80 -0.40
N LEU A 54 -10.21 14.63 0.19
CA LEU A 54 -11.05 13.60 -0.42
C LEU A 54 -12.46 14.10 -0.75
N ARG A 55 -13.09 14.87 0.14
CA ARG A 55 -14.43 15.44 -0.13
C ARG A 55 -14.44 16.45 -1.28
N LEU A 56 -13.39 17.27 -1.39
CA LEU A 56 -13.24 18.20 -2.51
C LEU A 56 -13.05 17.44 -3.82
N LEU A 57 -12.30 16.34 -3.79
CA LEU A 57 -12.03 15.49 -4.94
C LEU A 57 -13.26 14.68 -5.36
N ASP A 58 -14.09 14.24 -4.41
CA ASP A 58 -15.39 13.63 -4.71
C ASP A 58 -16.31 14.62 -5.44
N ALA A 59 -16.33 15.89 -5.02
CA ALA A 59 -17.06 16.92 -5.73
C ALA A 59 -16.47 17.20 -7.12
N ALA A 60 -15.14 17.26 -7.26
CA ALA A 60 -14.48 17.47 -8.55
C ALA A 60 -14.77 16.35 -9.55
N VAL A 61 -14.74 15.08 -9.11
CA VAL A 61 -15.09 13.92 -9.95
C VAL A 61 -16.57 13.91 -10.31
N ALA A 62 -17.45 14.36 -9.41
CA ALA A 62 -18.88 14.47 -9.70
C ALA A 62 -19.19 15.57 -10.72
N ASN A 63 -18.46 16.70 -10.66
CA ASN A 63 -18.62 17.82 -11.60
C ASN A 63 -18.04 17.48 -12.98
N GLU A 64 -16.83 16.93 -13.04
CA GLU A 64 -16.14 16.56 -14.28
C GLU A 64 -15.72 15.08 -14.29
N PRO A 65 -16.64 14.15 -14.61
CA PRO A 65 -16.33 12.72 -14.63
C PRO A 65 -15.27 12.31 -15.68
N GLY A 66 -14.90 13.23 -16.58
CA GLY A 66 -13.90 13.04 -17.63
C GLY A 66 -12.53 13.65 -17.34
N ASN A 67 -12.31 14.23 -16.16
CA ASN A 67 -11.04 14.88 -15.81
C ASN A 67 -10.06 13.87 -15.18
N PRO A 68 -8.99 13.43 -15.88
CA PRO A 68 -8.05 12.44 -15.34
C PRO A 68 -7.28 12.94 -14.11
N ALA A 69 -7.06 14.26 -13.98
CA ALA A 69 -6.34 14.83 -12.83
C ALA A 69 -7.14 14.72 -11.53
N ALA A 70 -8.48 14.81 -11.61
CA ALA A 70 -9.36 14.60 -10.45
C ALA A 70 -9.23 13.18 -9.89
N TYR A 71 -9.24 12.17 -10.76
CA TYR A 71 -9.03 10.78 -10.36
C TYR A 71 -7.60 10.52 -9.86
N GLU A 72 -6.58 11.13 -10.48
CA GLU A 72 -5.18 11.04 -10.00
C GLU A 72 -5.07 11.55 -8.56
N LEU A 73 -5.56 12.76 -8.28
CA LEU A 73 -5.49 13.35 -6.94
C LEU A 73 -6.35 12.56 -5.94
N ARG A 74 -7.52 12.06 -6.35
CA ARG A 74 -8.38 11.24 -5.49
C ARG A 74 -7.72 9.91 -5.13
N ALA A 75 -7.12 9.23 -6.10
CA ALA A 75 -6.35 8.02 -5.85
C ALA A 75 -5.18 8.27 -4.88
N LYS A 76 -4.52 9.42 -4.96
CA LYS A 76 -3.44 9.79 -4.02
C LYS A 76 -3.97 9.94 -2.60
N ALA A 77 -5.08 10.66 -2.45
CA ALA A 77 -5.76 10.82 -1.16
C ALA A 77 -6.18 9.46 -0.57
N LEU A 78 -6.74 8.57 -1.41
CA LEU A 78 -7.17 7.24 -1.01
C LEU A 78 -6.00 6.35 -0.60
N LEU A 79 -4.85 6.44 -1.28
CA LEU A 79 -3.62 5.75 -0.90
C LEU A 79 -3.11 6.18 0.48
N GLU A 80 -3.10 7.48 0.76
CA GLU A 80 -2.72 8.01 2.08
C GLU A 80 -3.65 7.53 3.20
N LEU A 81 -4.93 7.29 2.89
CA LEU A 81 -5.92 6.73 3.81
C LEU A 81 -5.91 5.19 3.89
N GLY A 82 -5.04 4.51 3.13
CA GLY A 82 -4.98 3.04 3.08
C GLY A 82 -6.13 2.39 2.30
N ARG A 83 -6.90 3.16 1.52
CA ARG A 83 -8.07 2.71 0.76
C ARG A 83 -7.67 2.17 -0.61
N HIS A 84 -6.83 1.15 -0.63
CA HIS A 84 -6.13 0.70 -1.85
C HIS A 84 -7.06 0.19 -2.95
N ARG A 85 -8.18 -0.49 -2.61
CA ARG A 85 -9.16 -0.94 -3.61
C ARG A 85 -9.81 0.22 -4.35
N LEU A 86 -10.25 1.25 -3.62
CA LEU A 86 -10.85 2.45 -4.21
C LEU A 86 -9.81 3.23 -5.02
N ALA A 87 -8.58 3.33 -4.49
CA ALA A 87 -7.48 3.94 -5.23
C ALA A 87 -7.17 3.20 -6.54
N SER A 88 -7.28 1.87 -6.57
CA SER A 88 -7.12 1.08 -7.81
C SER A 88 -8.11 1.51 -8.88
N ALA A 89 -9.39 1.61 -8.51
CA ALA A 89 -10.45 2.00 -9.45
C ALA A 89 -10.21 3.41 -10.01
N ASP A 90 -9.77 4.35 -9.17
CA ASP A 90 -9.45 5.71 -9.61
C ASP A 90 -8.19 5.77 -10.48
N VAL A 91 -7.17 4.98 -10.17
CA VAL A 91 -5.97 4.87 -11.01
C VAL A 91 -6.35 4.32 -12.39
N ASP A 92 -7.13 3.23 -12.44
CA ASP A 92 -7.58 2.65 -13.70
C ASP A 92 -8.39 3.68 -14.50
N ARG A 93 -9.28 4.43 -13.84
CA ARG A 93 -10.06 5.48 -14.49
C ARG A 93 -9.20 6.64 -15.00
N ALA A 94 -8.18 7.05 -14.25
CA ALA A 94 -7.24 8.08 -14.68
C ALA A 94 -6.41 7.63 -15.89
N ILE A 95 -6.06 6.34 -15.98
CA ILE A 95 -5.36 5.75 -17.13
C ILE A 95 -6.28 5.72 -18.36
N GLU A 96 -7.54 5.32 -18.20
CA GLU A 96 -8.53 5.32 -19.29
C GLU A 96 -8.78 6.70 -19.86
N LEU A 97 -8.80 7.73 -19.00
CA LEU A 97 -9.04 9.13 -19.37
C LEU A 97 -7.77 9.87 -19.78
N ALA A 98 -6.62 9.18 -19.86
CA ALA A 98 -5.36 9.82 -20.15
C ALA A 98 -5.37 10.51 -21.53
N PRO A 99 -4.86 11.76 -21.64
CA PRO A 99 -4.73 12.45 -22.92
C PRO A 99 -3.94 11.60 -23.91
N GLU A 100 -4.47 11.45 -25.12
CA GLU A 100 -3.87 10.63 -26.19
C GLU A 100 -3.60 9.15 -25.81
N GLY A 101 -4.27 8.65 -24.77
CA GLY A 101 -4.03 7.30 -24.25
C GLY A 101 -2.65 7.13 -23.58
N LYS A 102 -1.98 8.24 -23.22
CA LYS A 102 -0.65 8.23 -22.60
C LYS A 102 -0.78 8.61 -21.12
N PRO A 103 -0.91 7.64 -20.21
CA PRO A 103 -1.01 7.94 -18.78
C PRO A 103 0.27 8.59 -18.27
N SER A 104 0.12 9.55 -17.35
CA SER A 104 1.23 10.17 -16.64
C SER A 104 2.02 9.14 -15.84
N TRP A 105 3.35 9.33 -15.74
CA TRP A 105 4.22 8.48 -14.93
C TRP A 105 3.78 8.45 -13.46
N LYS A 106 3.16 9.52 -12.95
CA LYS A 106 2.62 9.59 -11.58
C LYS A 106 1.52 8.55 -11.37
N VAL A 107 0.57 8.45 -12.30
CA VAL A 107 -0.54 7.49 -12.26
C VAL A 107 -0.02 6.05 -12.35
N LEU A 108 0.94 5.78 -13.24
CA LEU A 108 1.57 4.45 -13.35
C LEU A 108 2.33 4.06 -12.07
N ARG A 109 3.03 5.02 -11.46
CA ARG A 109 3.69 4.80 -10.16
C ARG A 109 2.68 4.48 -9.07
N MET A 110 1.54 5.19 -9.05
CA MET A 110 0.46 4.91 -8.10
C MET A 110 -0.14 3.53 -8.31
N ARG A 111 -0.34 3.10 -9.55
CA ARG A 111 -0.76 1.73 -9.87
C ARG A 111 0.15 0.69 -9.22
N ALA A 112 1.46 0.82 -9.40
CA ALA A 112 2.42 -0.11 -8.80
C ALA A 112 2.34 -0.15 -7.26
N ILE A 113 2.12 1.00 -6.62
CA ILE A 113 1.96 1.08 -5.16
C ILE A 113 0.66 0.40 -4.72
N VAL A 114 -0.45 0.65 -5.42
CA VAL A 114 -1.75 0.02 -5.15
C VAL A 114 -1.64 -1.49 -5.30
N ASP A 115 -1.10 -1.97 -6.42
CA ASP A 115 -0.96 -3.40 -6.71
C ASP A 115 -0.12 -4.11 -5.66
N SER A 116 1.00 -3.50 -5.26
CA SER A 116 1.86 -4.01 -4.18
C SER A 116 1.10 -4.10 -2.85
N SER A 117 0.31 -3.08 -2.52
CA SER A 117 -0.47 -3.04 -1.27
C SER A 117 -1.57 -4.11 -1.27
N LEU A 118 -2.31 -4.26 -2.37
CA LEU A 118 -3.33 -5.29 -2.54
C LEU A 118 -2.73 -6.70 -2.48
N ASN A 119 -1.56 -6.91 -3.09
CA ASN A 119 -0.82 -8.15 -2.96
C ASN A 119 -0.37 -8.40 -1.51
N GLY A 120 0.03 -7.36 -0.79
CA GLY A 120 0.33 -7.42 0.64
C GLY A 120 -0.84 -7.97 1.46
N TYR A 121 -2.07 -7.49 1.22
CA TYR A 121 -3.25 -8.04 1.90
C TYR A 121 -3.54 -9.50 1.53
N ARG A 122 -3.30 -9.91 0.28
CA ARG A 122 -3.45 -11.32 -0.15
C ARG A 122 -2.45 -12.23 0.56
N THR A 123 -1.20 -11.80 0.69
CA THR A 123 -0.19 -12.53 1.47
C THR A 123 -0.61 -12.62 2.93
N PHE A 124 -1.05 -11.51 3.51
CA PHE A 124 -1.52 -11.47 4.90
C PHE A 124 -2.70 -12.39 5.16
N LEU A 125 -3.61 -12.51 4.19
CA LEU A 125 -4.74 -13.44 4.24
C LEU A 125 -4.27 -14.90 4.27
N ASN A 126 -3.28 -15.26 3.44
CA ASN A 126 -2.71 -16.60 3.41
C ASN A 126 -2.01 -16.95 4.74
N ASP A 127 -1.24 -16.01 5.29
CA ASP A 127 -0.57 -16.19 6.59
C ASP A 127 -1.58 -16.37 7.72
N ALA A 128 -2.66 -15.58 7.72
CA ALA A 128 -3.73 -15.71 8.69
C ALA A 128 -4.43 -17.07 8.60
N HIS A 129 -4.69 -17.58 7.39
CA HIS A 129 -5.21 -18.93 7.20
C HIS A 129 -4.28 -20.01 7.75
N ALA A 130 -2.98 -19.92 7.44
CA ALA A 130 -1.99 -20.87 7.94
C ALA A 130 -1.90 -20.84 9.49
N ALA A 131 -2.00 -19.65 10.09
CA ALA A 131 -2.00 -19.51 11.55
C ALA A 131 -3.25 -20.12 12.20
N ILE A 132 -4.45 -19.89 11.63
CA ILE A 132 -5.71 -20.47 12.11
C ILE A 132 -5.69 -22.01 12.02
N LEU A 133 -5.11 -22.57 10.95
CA LEU A 133 -4.98 -24.03 10.82
C LEU A 133 -4.11 -24.65 11.92
N ARG A 134 -3.06 -23.95 12.35
CA ARG A 134 -2.15 -24.42 13.41
C ARG A 134 -2.73 -24.20 14.81
N ASN A 135 -3.36 -23.05 15.02
CA ASN A 135 -4.03 -22.72 16.26
C ASN A 135 -5.44 -22.20 15.96
N PRO A 136 -6.45 -23.07 16.03
CA PRO A 136 -7.83 -22.68 15.83
C PRO A 136 -8.36 -21.71 16.88
N ASN A 137 -7.65 -21.36 17.96
CA ASN A 137 -8.08 -20.36 18.93
C ASN A 137 -7.25 -19.06 18.87
N ASP A 138 -6.44 -18.87 17.83
CA ASP A 138 -5.70 -17.62 17.63
C ASP A 138 -6.65 -16.48 17.20
N VAL A 139 -6.93 -15.58 18.14
CA VAL A 139 -7.76 -14.40 17.92
C VAL A 139 -7.05 -13.38 17.03
N GLY A 140 -5.73 -13.23 17.19
CA GLY A 140 -4.91 -12.35 16.38
C GLY A 140 -4.95 -12.76 14.92
N ALA A 141 -4.83 -14.05 14.61
CA ALA A 141 -4.92 -14.56 13.24
C ALA A 141 -6.30 -14.29 12.60
N ARG A 142 -7.41 -14.45 13.34
CA ARG A 142 -8.75 -14.11 12.83
C ARG A 142 -8.96 -12.62 12.61
N TYR A 143 -8.48 -11.80 13.54
CA TYR A 143 -8.50 -10.34 13.39
C TYR A 143 -7.69 -9.90 12.16
N ARG A 144 -6.52 -10.53 11.95
CA ARG A 144 -5.68 -10.30 10.78
C ARG A 144 -6.36 -10.72 9.48
N LYS A 145 -7.02 -11.88 9.47
CA LYS A 145 -7.86 -12.34 8.36
C LYS A 145 -8.94 -11.30 8.02
N ALA A 146 -9.66 -10.81 9.03
CA ALA A 146 -10.68 -9.78 8.83
C ALA A 146 -10.11 -8.48 8.25
N TRP A 147 -8.95 -8.03 8.74
CA TRP A 147 -8.28 -6.84 8.25
C TRP A 147 -7.82 -6.99 6.79
N ALA A 148 -7.28 -8.15 6.42
CA ALA A 148 -6.95 -8.44 5.02
C ALA A 148 -8.18 -8.41 4.11
N HIS A 149 -9.27 -9.05 4.53
CA HIS A 149 -10.53 -9.01 3.78
C HIS A 149 -11.04 -7.57 3.61
N ALA A 150 -10.98 -6.73 4.65
CA ALA A 150 -11.33 -5.32 4.54
C ALA A 150 -10.44 -4.57 3.52
N GLY A 151 -9.13 -4.82 3.53
CA GLY A 151 -8.18 -4.21 2.57
C GLY A 151 -8.40 -4.63 1.12
N LEU A 152 -8.96 -5.82 0.93
CA LEU A 152 -9.39 -6.35 -0.37
C LEU A 152 -10.82 -5.92 -0.73
N GLY A 153 -11.52 -5.21 0.17
CA GLY A 153 -12.93 -4.82 0.04
C GLY A 153 -13.92 -5.99 0.09
N GLN A 154 -13.50 -7.12 0.64
CA GLN A 154 -14.32 -8.31 0.92
C GLN A 154 -15.00 -8.13 2.28
N ASN A 155 -15.96 -7.20 2.33
CA ASN A 155 -16.50 -6.70 3.59
C ASN A 155 -17.33 -7.74 4.34
N GLN A 156 -18.03 -8.61 3.63
CA GLN A 156 -18.81 -9.70 4.25
C GLN A 156 -17.88 -10.68 4.97
N GLU A 157 -16.83 -11.12 4.29
CA GLU A 157 -15.82 -12.04 4.82
C GLU A 157 -15.02 -11.40 5.97
N SER A 158 -14.82 -10.09 5.91
CA SER A 158 -14.24 -9.30 7.00
C SER A 158 -15.13 -9.35 8.25
N LEU A 159 -16.43 -9.10 8.11
CA LEU A 159 -17.40 -9.16 9.21
C LEU A 159 -17.52 -10.57 9.79
N ASP A 160 -17.55 -11.60 8.95
CA ASP A 160 -17.60 -12.99 9.40
C ASP A 160 -16.33 -13.37 10.19
N SER A 161 -15.16 -12.97 9.71
CA SER A 161 -13.89 -13.19 10.41
C SER A 161 -13.82 -12.41 11.74
N LEU A 162 -14.40 -11.21 11.81
CA LEU A 162 -14.56 -10.45 13.06
C LEU A 162 -15.53 -11.15 14.02
N ARG A 163 -16.64 -11.72 13.53
CA ARG A 163 -17.58 -12.48 14.35
C ARG A 163 -16.90 -13.69 14.99
N ASP A 164 -16.08 -14.40 14.23
CA ASP A 164 -15.29 -15.51 14.76
C ASP A 164 -14.27 -15.03 15.82
N ALA A 165 -13.64 -13.88 15.61
CA ALA A 165 -12.72 -13.30 16.58
C ALA A 165 -13.44 -12.85 17.87
N VAL A 166 -14.63 -12.28 17.74
CA VAL A 166 -15.51 -11.86 18.84
C VAL A 166 -15.93 -13.04 19.70
N ALA A 167 -16.23 -14.19 19.10
CA ALA A 167 -16.61 -15.41 19.82
C ALA A 167 -15.51 -15.88 20.79
N LEU A 168 -14.24 -15.61 20.46
CA LEU A 168 -13.08 -15.92 21.30
C LEU A 168 -12.70 -14.77 22.24
N GLN A 169 -12.88 -13.52 21.80
CA GLN A 169 -12.58 -12.33 22.59
C GLN A 169 -13.71 -11.30 22.47
N PRO A 170 -14.66 -11.28 23.42
CA PRO A 170 -15.80 -10.36 23.40
C PRO A 170 -15.42 -8.87 23.39
N ALA A 171 -14.20 -8.50 23.80
CA ALA A 171 -13.70 -7.13 23.71
C ALA A 171 -13.68 -6.57 22.28
N LEU A 172 -13.58 -7.44 21.27
CA LEU A 172 -13.64 -7.07 19.86
C LEU A 172 -15.06 -6.74 19.38
N GLN A 173 -16.10 -6.96 20.21
CA GLN A 173 -17.49 -6.68 19.87
C GLN A 173 -17.70 -5.24 19.41
N ARG A 174 -16.98 -4.28 20.01
CA ARG A 174 -17.04 -2.86 19.62
C ARG A 174 -16.56 -2.64 18.19
N VAL A 175 -15.52 -3.35 17.77
CA VAL A 175 -14.95 -3.26 16.41
C VAL A 175 -15.91 -3.91 15.41
N HIS A 176 -16.42 -5.11 15.71
CA HIS A 176 -17.42 -5.79 14.88
C HIS A 176 -18.70 -4.97 14.74
N ALA A 177 -19.25 -4.42 15.83
CA ALA A 177 -20.45 -3.60 15.79
C ALA A 177 -20.25 -2.33 14.96
N ARG A 178 -19.09 -1.67 15.08
CA ARG A 178 -18.75 -0.50 14.26
C ARG A 178 -18.64 -0.86 12.78
N ALA A 179 -17.99 -1.97 12.44
CA ALA A 179 -17.89 -2.44 11.06
C ALA A 179 -19.28 -2.77 10.48
N ALA A 180 -20.11 -3.50 11.23
CA ALA A 180 -21.45 -3.87 10.81
C ALA A 180 -22.37 -2.65 10.61
N ALA A 181 -22.23 -1.62 11.44
CA ALA A 181 -23.02 -0.39 11.34
C ALA A 181 -22.69 0.44 10.09
N LEU A 182 -21.49 0.31 9.53
CA LEU A 182 -21.11 1.01 8.29
C LEU A 182 -21.71 0.35 7.03
N GLY A 183 -22.10 -0.93 7.13
CA GLY A 183 -22.64 -1.69 6.01
C GLY A 183 -21.58 -2.30 5.08
N LEU A 184 -22.04 -3.11 4.13
CA LEU A 184 -21.17 -3.89 3.22
C LEU A 184 -20.55 -3.06 2.09
N ASP A 185 -21.11 -1.88 1.79
CA ASP A 185 -20.62 -0.99 0.73
C ASP A 185 -19.54 -0.02 1.24
N ALA A 186 -19.37 0.09 2.56
CA ALA A 186 -18.42 1.01 3.17
C ALA A 186 -16.98 0.46 3.15
N ASP A 187 -16.00 1.35 3.16
CA ASP A 187 -14.61 0.95 3.40
C ASP A 187 -14.39 0.62 4.88
N LEU A 188 -14.12 -0.66 5.16
CA LEU A 188 -13.93 -1.15 6.52
C LEU A 188 -12.49 -0.96 7.05
N ILE A 189 -11.50 -0.60 6.21
CA ILE A 189 -10.10 -0.49 6.66
C ILE A 189 -9.95 0.48 7.84
N GLY A 190 -10.66 1.61 7.82
CA GLY A 190 -10.62 2.61 8.89
C GLY A 190 -11.19 2.13 10.24
N VAL A 191 -11.86 0.98 10.29
CA VAL A 191 -12.37 0.39 11.54
C VAL A 191 -11.27 -0.34 12.31
N PHE A 192 -10.24 -0.84 11.62
CA PHE A 192 -9.17 -1.62 12.22
C PHE A 192 -8.09 -0.67 12.78
N SER A 193 -8.09 -0.45 14.09
CA SER A 193 -7.03 0.33 14.75
C SER A 193 -5.77 -0.50 14.98
N SER A 194 -4.62 0.17 15.08
CA SER A 194 -3.35 -0.46 15.46
C SER A 194 -3.42 -1.08 16.87
N GLU A 195 -4.16 -0.46 17.79
CA GLU A 195 -4.30 -0.91 19.18
C GLU A 195 -5.06 -2.25 19.30
N ALA A 196 -6.11 -2.45 18.52
CA ALA A 196 -6.85 -3.71 18.50
C ALA A 196 -6.00 -4.88 17.96
N ARG A 197 -5.00 -4.61 17.11
CA ARG A 197 -4.05 -5.64 16.62
C ARG A 197 -3.14 -6.18 17.72
N VAL A 198 -2.80 -5.35 18.71
CA VAL A 198 -1.92 -5.70 19.83
C VAL A 198 -2.72 -6.41 20.94
N ASN A 199 -3.96 -5.94 21.18
CA ASN A 199 -4.84 -6.48 22.23
C ASN A 199 -5.58 -7.78 21.83
N ALA A 200 -5.58 -8.13 20.53
CA ALA A 200 -6.10 -9.41 20.02
C ALA A 200 -5.13 -10.59 20.25
N ALA A 201 -3.90 -10.34 20.74
CA ALA A 201 -3.07 -11.39 21.28
C ALA A 201 -3.51 -11.65 22.73
N PRO A 202 -3.92 -12.87 23.13
CA PRO A 202 -3.98 -13.19 24.54
C PRO A 202 -2.58 -12.96 25.15
N PRO A 203 -2.46 -12.48 26.40
CA PRO A 203 -1.16 -12.46 27.06
C PRO A 203 -0.56 -13.87 26.94
N PRO A 204 0.70 -14.02 26.50
CA PRO A 204 1.31 -15.34 26.38
C PRO A 204 1.12 -16.05 27.72
N PRO A 205 0.74 -17.35 27.74
CA PRO A 205 0.70 -18.08 28.99
C PRO A 205 2.04 -17.87 29.67
N THR A 206 2.02 -17.46 30.93
CA THR A 206 3.24 -17.23 31.70
C THR A 206 3.95 -18.58 31.82
N ILE A 207 4.79 -18.91 30.84
CA ILE A 207 5.79 -19.93 30.99
C ILE A 207 6.75 -19.32 31.99
N ALA A 208 6.67 -19.77 33.24
CA ALA A 208 7.69 -19.49 34.24
C ALA A 208 9.04 -19.71 33.56
N ALA A 209 9.85 -18.65 33.47
CA ALA A 209 11.10 -18.68 32.74
C ALA A 209 11.91 -19.90 33.21
N PRO A 210 12.40 -20.76 32.30
CA PRO A 210 13.38 -21.76 32.71
C PRO A 210 14.57 -21.00 33.30
N LYS A 211 14.92 -21.28 34.56
CA LYS A 211 16.08 -20.70 35.23
C LYS A 211 17.28 -20.79 34.26
N ALA A 212 17.86 -19.64 33.95
CA ALA A 212 18.99 -19.55 33.04
C ALA A 212 20.11 -20.50 33.53
N ALA A 213 20.46 -21.48 32.71
CA ALA A 213 21.71 -22.21 32.88
C ALA A 213 22.87 -21.24 32.58
N PRO A 214 23.97 -21.28 33.34
CA PRO A 214 25.09 -20.36 33.14
C PRO A 214 25.68 -20.54 31.73
N THR A 215 25.72 -19.45 30.96
CA THR A 215 26.33 -19.41 29.63
C THR A 215 27.84 -19.63 29.75
N ALA A 216 28.31 -20.83 29.41
CA ALA A 216 29.73 -21.06 29.18
C ALA A 216 30.15 -20.34 27.89
N ARG A 217 31.02 -19.32 27.99
CA ARG A 217 31.72 -18.77 26.82
C ARG A 217 32.59 -19.91 26.25
N ARG A 218 32.26 -20.41 25.06
CA ARG A 218 33.12 -21.34 24.33
C ARG A 218 34.27 -20.55 23.73
N GLU A 219 35.36 -20.42 24.48
CA GLU A 219 36.64 -20.06 23.88
C GLU A 219 37.15 -21.25 23.05
N LEU A 220 37.48 -21.01 21.78
CA LEU A 220 38.05 -22.06 20.95
C LEU A 220 39.47 -22.37 21.45
N PRO A 221 39.84 -23.65 21.60
CA PRO A 221 41.17 -24.03 22.05
C PRO A 221 42.24 -23.59 21.03
N LEU A 222 43.46 -23.31 21.52
CA LEU A 222 44.58 -22.73 20.76
C LEU A 222 44.90 -23.44 19.43
N TRP A 223 44.63 -24.75 19.31
CA TRP A 223 44.82 -25.51 18.08
C TRP A 223 43.83 -25.12 16.95
N GLY A 224 42.66 -24.57 17.30
CA GLY A 224 41.70 -24.04 16.34
C GLY A 224 42.22 -22.81 15.59
N TYR A 225 43.00 -21.97 16.26
CA TYR A 225 43.68 -20.82 15.62
C TYR A 225 44.86 -21.27 14.75
N ALA A 226 45.56 -22.35 15.12
CA ALA A 226 46.64 -22.92 14.33
C ALA A 226 46.16 -23.50 12.98
N LEU A 227 44.98 -24.16 12.97
CA LEU A 227 44.36 -24.67 11.73
C LEU A 227 44.01 -23.56 10.74
N ILE A 228 43.49 -22.43 11.23
CA ILE A 228 43.14 -21.28 10.40
C ILE A 228 44.40 -20.67 9.76
N SER A 229 45.52 -20.62 10.50
CA SER A 229 46.80 -20.09 10.00
C SER A 229 47.43 -20.99 8.91
N VAL A 230 47.38 -22.31 9.07
CA VAL A 230 47.91 -23.27 8.08
C VAL A 230 47.11 -23.23 6.77
N VAL A 231 45.79 -23.09 6.85
CA VAL A 231 44.92 -22.95 5.65
C VAL A 231 45.24 -21.66 4.89
N CYS A 232 45.49 -20.54 5.59
CA CYS A 232 45.91 -19.29 4.96
C CYS A 232 47.31 -19.38 4.30
N ALA A 233 48.25 -20.08 4.93
CA ALA A 233 49.61 -20.25 4.40
C ALA A 233 49.65 -21.13 3.13
N LEU A 234 48.83 -22.19 3.08
CA LEU A 234 48.71 -23.04 1.89
C LEU A 234 48.09 -22.29 0.70
N PHE A 235 47.15 -21.36 0.97
CA PHE A 235 46.58 -20.50 -0.06
C PHE A 235 47.59 -19.49 -0.62
N ALA A 236 48.48 -18.97 0.23
CA ALA A 236 49.55 -18.07 -0.19
C ALA A 236 50.67 -18.77 -0.98
N ALA A 237 50.95 -20.05 -0.68
CA ALA A 237 51.96 -20.84 -1.37
C ALA A 237 51.49 -21.42 -2.74
N GLY A 238 50.18 -21.41 -3.02
CA GLY A 238 49.58 -21.96 -4.24
C GLY A 238 49.51 -21.01 -5.45
N LEU A 239 49.90 -19.74 -5.31
CA LEU A 239 49.87 -18.75 -6.39
C LEU A 239 51.29 -18.28 -6.75
N GLY A 240 52.10 -19.22 -7.22
CA GLY A 240 53.40 -18.95 -7.77
C GLY A 240 53.62 -19.71 -9.07
N VAL A 241 52.87 -19.39 -10.13
CA VAL A 241 53.20 -19.54 -11.57
C VAL A 241 52.05 -18.92 -12.38
N TRP A 242 52.39 -18.12 -13.40
CA TRP A 242 51.54 -17.24 -14.26
C TRP A 242 51.09 -15.94 -13.58
N ALA A 243 51.36 -14.73 -14.07
CA ALA A 243 51.82 -14.30 -15.38
C ALA A 243 52.57 -12.96 -15.27
N SER A 244 53.70 -12.89 -15.96
CA SER A 244 54.35 -11.65 -16.35
C SER A 244 53.49 -10.88 -17.36
N GLY A 245 53.24 -9.60 -17.07
CA GLY A 245 53.05 -8.57 -18.09
C GLY A 245 51.60 -8.21 -18.43
N GLY A 246 51.19 -7.02 -17.98
CA GLY A 246 50.21 -6.21 -18.70
C GLY A 246 48.94 -5.84 -17.95
N GLY A 247 49.02 -4.72 -17.22
CA GLY A 247 48.04 -3.63 -17.37
C GLY A 247 46.63 -3.77 -16.80
N LEU A 248 46.30 -2.77 -15.96
CA LEU A 248 44.97 -2.19 -15.71
C LEU A 248 44.10 -2.83 -14.62
N SER A 249 44.29 -2.26 -13.43
CA SER A 249 43.25 -1.51 -12.70
C SER A 249 41.96 -2.22 -12.32
N GLY A 250 41.82 -2.45 -11.00
CA GLY A 250 40.54 -2.23 -10.32
C GLY A 250 40.05 -3.40 -9.51
N MET A 251 40.67 -3.70 -8.37
CA MET A 251 40.05 -4.49 -7.30
C MET A 251 40.76 -4.30 -5.94
N ASP A 252 41.12 -3.05 -5.60
CA ASP A 252 41.52 -2.68 -4.24
C ASP A 252 40.33 -2.09 -3.49
N ARG A 253 39.64 -2.95 -2.73
CA ARG A 253 39.03 -2.63 -1.43
C ARG A 253 38.17 -3.81 -1.03
N LEU A 254 38.80 -4.76 -0.34
CA LEU A 254 38.24 -5.50 0.78
C LEU A 254 39.41 -6.26 1.40
N CYS A 255 39.57 -6.15 2.72
CA CYS A 255 40.57 -6.82 3.55
C CYS A 255 41.93 -6.11 3.73
N TYR A 256 41.91 -4.95 4.37
CA TYR A 256 42.97 -4.63 5.35
C TYR A 256 42.34 -3.97 6.57
N GLY A 257 42.19 -4.76 7.63
CA GLY A 257 42.04 -4.27 8.99
C GLY A 257 43.42 -3.91 9.52
N GLY A 258 43.58 -2.69 10.02
CA GLY A 258 44.81 -2.21 10.62
C GLY A 258 44.50 -1.07 11.58
N THR A 259 44.44 -1.42 12.86
CA THR A 259 44.57 -0.55 14.02
C THR A 259 45.66 0.51 13.83
N ASP A 260 45.39 1.80 14.08
CA ASP A 260 46.01 2.52 15.21
C ASP A 260 45.49 3.96 15.38
N ARG A 261 45.60 4.42 16.62
CA ARG A 261 45.28 5.71 17.21
C ARG A 261 46.14 6.86 16.65
N ARG A 262 45.52 8.02 16.43
CA ARG A 262 46.12 9.35 16.71
C ARG A 262 45.01 10.27 17.25
N SER A 263 44.87 10.40 18.57
CA SER A 263 45.46 11.44 19.42
C SER A 263 44.97 12.86 19.11
N MET A 264 44.12 13.34 20.03
CA MET A 264 43.92 14.75 20.40
C MET A 264 45.27 15.47 20.59
N PRO A 265 45.39 16.77 20.30
CA PRO A 265 46.46 17.59 20.85
C PRO A 265 46.09 18.11 22.25
N LEU A 266 47.13 18.19 23.08
CA LEU A 266 47.21 18.51 24.50
C LEU A 266 47.17 20.03 24.81
N THR A 267 46.65 20.36 26.01
CA THR A 267 47.11 21.34 27.03
C THR A 267 47.15 22.86 26.74
N VAL A 268 46.42 23.71 27.51
CA VAL A 268 46.78 24.48 28.76
C VAL A 268 47.31 25.90 28.41
N PRO A 269 46.95 26.98 29.15
CA PRO A 269 47.34 27.28 30.53
C PRO A 269 46.24 27.09 31.58
#